data_AF-A0A1Q8DN57-F1
#
_entry.id   AF-A0A1Q8DN57-F1
#
_cell.length_a   1.000
_cell.length_b   1.000
_cell.length_c   1.000
_cell.angle_alpha   90.00
_cell.angle_beta   90.00
_cell.angle_gamma   90.00
#
_symmetry.space_group_name_H-M   'P 1'
#
loop_
_entity.id
_entity.type
_entity.pdbx_description
1 polymer ?
#
loop_
_entity_poly.entity_id
_entity_poly.type
_entity_poly.pdbx_seq_one_letter_code
_entity_poly.pdbx_strand_id
1 'polypeptide(L)'
;MNTVLSNQTHNVYPAQPVFVDNPNPVFDQATGQYIYSKLVRFVADEYIRDVKNHKRTTEDFYKGLSKIGESDAKSLLYIKNYLQGRSWENISFDGDDYANQLIFHLKCSDSPLEEFNNLVRYKIDHILPETYLDWFKNDLRCSLFLAHLINHLIVNKTYKGRQELIQSVADILRYEIHIFIKEYRKNLPNYSLIVQEKGDRRTAYIESVKSIYLKNRTENFDWIDPKNDQMIDWSYKYLCGKGREHIILKGIFFPENTQEKYELILASLDVLSNINDPSIGTKNKKGFSLRAYVLSSMKKAWDGRKQTDTENEVKKGYIKIYKPNLPKLEALRAFSSFTANQLVNKSIEQMYDKLIVGNNDTLDKDDASG
;
A
#
# COMPACT_ATOMS: atom_id res chain seq x y z
N MET A 1 -37.37 -28.86 -66.75
CA MET A 1 -37.61 -29.82 -65.64
C MET A 1 -36.27 -30.37 -65.19
N ASN A 2 -36.15 -30.60 -63.87
CA ASN A 2 -35.08 -31.26 -63.13
C ASN A 2 -33.89 -30.40 -62.64
N THR A 3 -34.05 -29.99 -61.39
CA THR A 3 -33.03 -29.78 -60.36
C THR A 3 -32.13 -31.01 -60.16
N VAL A 4 -30.81 -30.80 -60.06
CA VAL A 4 -29.89 -31.68 -59.31
C VAL A 4 -28.83 -30.83 -58.61
N LEU A 5 -28.64 -31.12 -57.32
CA LEU A 5 -27.62 -30.60 -56.40
C LEU A 5 -26.27 -31.30 -56.57
N SER A 6 -25.21 -30.60 -56.15
CA SER A 6 -24.12 -31.06 -55.27
C SER A 6 -22.68 -31.04 -55.80
N ASN A 7 -21.81 -30.79 -54.82
CA ASN A 7 -20.38 -31.11 -54.70
C ASN A 7 -19.37 -30.08 -55.22
N GLN A 8 -18.94 -29.21 -54.29
CA GLN A 8 -17.55 -28.72 -54.28
C GLN A 8 -16.84 -29.23 -53.02
N THR A 9 -16.00 -30.24 -53.22
CA THR A 9 -14.93 -30.65 -52.32
C THR A 9 -13.64 -29.89 -52.65
N HIS A 10 -13.10 -29.23 -51.61
CA HIS A 10 -11.69 -29.14 -51.18
C HIS A 10 -10.56 -28.81 -52.18
N ASN A 11 -9.73 -27.83 -51.79
CA ASN A 11 -8.26 -27.82 -51.83
C ASN A 11 -7.80 -26.62 -50.97
N VAL A 12 -7.55 -26.76 -49.66
CA VAL A 12 -6.28 -27.13 -49.01
C VAL A 12 -5.05 -26.52 -49.68
N TYR A 13 -4.62 -25.35 -49.20
CA TYR A 13 -3.21 -24.96 -49.26
C TYR A 13 -2.53 -25.49 -47.98
N PRO A 14 -1.40 -26.21 -48.07
CA PRO A 14 -0.63 -26.58 -46.91
C PRO A 14 0.09 -25.32 -46.38
N ALA A 15 -0.32 -24.82 -45.23
CA ALA A 15 0.42 -23.78 -44.54
C ALA A 15 1.69 -24.39 -43.92
N GLN A 16 2.84 -24.14 -44.54
CA GLN A 16 4.13 -24.33 -43.89
C GLN A 16 4.27 -23.31 -42.73
N PRO A 17 4.83 -23.70 -41.57
CA PRO A 17 5.12 -22.75 -40.51
C PRO A 17 6.23 -21.82 -40.98
N VAL A 18 5.88 -20.58 -41.28
CA VAL A 18 6.87 -19.54 -41.55
C VAL A 18 7.38 -19.04 -40.20
N PHE A 19 8.52 -19.57 -39.76
CA PHE A 19 9.37 -18.84 -38.82
C PHE A 19 9.97 -17.67 -39.60
N VAL A 20 9.33 -16.50 -39.52
CA VAL A 20 9.86 -15.26 -40.10
C VAL A 20 10.65 -14.55 -39.02
N ASP A 21 11.94 -14.35 -39.28
CA ASP A 21 12.78 -13.39 -38.57
C ASP A 21 12.10 -12.02 -38.57
N ASN A 22 12.00 -11.42 -37.39
CA ASN A 22 11.28 -10.17 -37.11
C ASN A 22 11.55 -9.07 -38.17
N PRO A 23 10.53 -8.28 -38.55
CA PRO A 23 10.35 -7.02 -37.83
C PRO A 23 8.89 -6.73 -37.47
N ASN A 24 8.72 -6.24 -36.24
CA ASN A 24 7.46 -5.89 -35.57
C ASN A 24 6.35 -5.41 -36.52
N PRO A 25 5.23 -6.15 -36.64
CA PRO A 25 4.01 -5.52 -37.08
C PRO A 25 3.50 -4.61 -35.96
N VAL A 26 3.28 -3.33 -36.28
CA VAL A 26 2.66 -2.34 -35.41
C VAL A 26 1.17 -2.68 -35.30
N PHE A 27 0.86 -3.73 -34.54
CA PHE A 27 -0.49 -3.97 -34.05
C PHE A 27 -0.66 -3.18 -32.77
N ASP A 28 -1.77 -2.44 -32.65
CA ASP A 28 -2.12 -1.91 -31.34
C ASP A 28 -2.27 -3.07 -30.34
N GLN A 29 -2.03 -2.77 -29.06
CA GLN A 29 -1.97 -3.79 -28.02
C GLN A 29 -3.26 -4.62 -27.90
N ALA A 30 -4.40 -4.03 -28.26
CA ALA A 30 -5.70 -4.71 -28.31
C ALA A 30 -5.74 -5.75 -29.45
N THR A 31 -5.21 -5.42 -30.62
CA THR A 31 -5.09 -6.33 -31.77
C THR A 31 -4.10 -7.45 -31.49
N GLY A 32 -2.98 -7.16 -30.82
CA GLY A 32 -2.02 -8.18 -30.37
C GLY A 32 -2.64 -9.17 -29.38
N GLN A 33 -3.40 -8.67 -28.40
CA GLN A 33 -4.13 -9.51 -27.43
C GLN A 33 -5.23 -10.34 -28.09
N TYR A 34 -5.96 -9.78 -29.07
CA TYR A 34 -6.96 -10.50 -29.84
C TYR A 34 -6.32 -11.62 -30.68
N ILE A 35 -5.23 -11.37 -31.40
CA ILE A 35 -4.54 -12.38 -32.21
C ILE A 35 -4.00 -13.50 -31.30
N TYR A 36 -3.37 -13.15 -30.17
CA TYR A 36 -2.89 -14.13 -29.20
C TYR A 36 -4.03 -14.96 -28.62
N SER A 37 -5.17 -14.33 -28.29
CA SER A 37 -6.36 -15.04 -27.82
C SER A 37 -6.89 -16.06 -28.81
N LYS A 38 -6.86 -15.70 -30.11
CA LYS A 38 -7.32 -16.56 -31.19
C LYS A 38 -6.35 -17.72 -31.41
N LEU A 39 -5.05 -17.46 -31.29
CA LEU A 39 -4.01 -18.47 -31.46
C LEU A 39 -4.01 -19.48 -30.32
N VAL A 40 -4.13 -19.02 -29.07
CA VAL A 40 -4.22 -19.90 -27.89
C VAL A 40 -5.52 -20.71 -27.91
N ARG A 41 -6.66 -20.08 -28.24
CA ARG A 41 -7.92 -20.78 -28.45
C ARG A 41 -7.83 -21.80 -29.57
N PHE A 42 -7.21 -21.45 -30.69
CA PHE A 42 -6.99 -22.35 -31.82
C PHE A 42 -6.16 -23.56 -31.42
N VAL A 43 -5.04 -23.37 -30.71
CA VAL A 43 -4.20 -24.48 -30.22
C VAL A 43 -4.98 -25.41 -29.28
N ALA A 44 -5.81 -24.86 -28.40
CA ALA A 44 -6.59 -25.65 -27.46
C ALA A 44 -7.77 -26.36 -28.14
N ASP A 45 -8.44 -25.71 -29.10
CA ASP A 45 -9.53 -26.29 -29.90
C ASP A 45 -9.01 -27.38 -30.86
N GLU A 46 -7.82 -27.19 -31.46
CA GLU A 46 -7.10 -28.19 -32.25
C GLU A 46 -6.73 -29.41 -31.42
N TYR A 47 -6.25 -29.20 -30.19
CA TYR A 47 -5.95 -30.29 -29.27
C TYR A 47 -7.21 -31.11 -28.92
N ILE A 48 -8.32 -30.45 -28.61
CA ILE A 48 -9.61 -31.11 -28.36
C ILE A 48 -10.07 -31.91 -29.57
N ARG A 49 -9.90 -31.36 -30.78
CA ARG A 49 -10.25 -32.03 -32.03
C ARG A 49 -9.40 -33.28 -32.25
N ASP A 50 -8.10 -33.22 -31.97
CA ASP A 50 -7.20 -34.36 -32.07
C ASP A 50 -7.54 -35.47 -31.07
N VAL A 51 -7.93 -35.12 -29.84
CA VAL A 51 -8.42 -36.11 -28.85
C VAL A 51 -9.73 -36.75 -29.29
N LYS A 52 -10.71 -35.95 -29.75
CA LYS A 52 -12.00 -36.46 -30.28
C LYS A 52 -11.81 -37.39 -31.48
N ASN A 53 -10.77 -37.14 -32.28
CA ASN A 53 -10.43 -37.93 -33.45
C ASN A 53 -9.44 -39.08 -33.16
N HIS A 54 -9.19 -39.41 -31.88
CA HIS A 54 -8.27 -40.48 -31.45
C HIS A 54 -6.81 -40.31 -31.92
N LYS A 55 -6.41 -39.09 -32.29
CA LYS A 55 -5.03 -38.77 -32.68
C LYS A 55 -4.13 -38.45 -31.49
N ARG A 56 -4.71 -38.17 -30.32
CA ARG A 56 -4.03 -37.96 -29.03
C ARG A 56 -4.87 -38.53 -27.90
N THR A 57 -4.21 -38.94 -26.82
CA THR A 57 -4.89 -39.40 -25.60
C THR A 57 -5.05 -38.27 -24.58
N THR A 58 -5.93 -38.46 -23.60
CA THR A 58 -6.01 -37.58 -22.43
C THR A 58 -4.72 -37.66 -21.58
N GLU A 59 -4.05 -38.81 -21.53
CA GLU A 59 -2.69 -38.92 -20.95
C GLU A 59 -1.67 -38.00 -21.63
N ASP A 60 -1.71 -37.87 -22.95
CA ASP A 60 -0.82 -36.96 -23.69
C ASP A 60 -1.09 -35.50 -23.33
N PHE A 61 -2.33 -35.15 -22.98
CA PHE A 61 -2.69 -33.81 -22.52
C PHE A 61 -2.02 -33.50 -21.20
N TYR A 62 -2.11 -34.41 -20.23
CA TYR A 62 -1.47 -34.23 -18.92
C TYR A 62 0.07 -34.20 -19.02
N LYS A 63 0.67 -35.00 -19.91
CA LYS A 63 2.12 -34.95 -20.19
C LYS A 63 2.54 -33.63 -20.85
N GLY A 64 1.66 -33.01 -21.64
CA GLY A 64 1.89 -31.68 -22.17
C GLY A 64 1.80 -30.61 -21.07
N LEU A 65 0.78 -30.72 -20.22
CA LEU A 65 0.54 -29.78 -19.13
C LEU A 65 1.64 -29.81 -18.06
N SER A 66 2.26 -30.96 -17.81
CA SER A 66 3.39 -31.07 -16.88
C SER A 66 4.66 -30.35 -17.37
N LYS A 67 4.67 -29.85 -18.60
CA LYS A 67 5.78 -29.07 -19.19
C LYS A 67 5.45 -27.58 -19.32
N ILE A 68 4.29 -27.14 -18.84
CA ILE A 68 3.92 -25.73 -18.87
C ILE A 68 4.83 -24.93 -17.92
N GLY A 69 5.13 -23.68 -18.26
CA GLY A 69 5.94 -22.82 -17.39
C GLY A 69 5.25 -22.55 -16.05
N GLU A 70 6.04 -22.42 -14.98
CA GLU A 70 5.56 -22.20 -13.61
C GLU A 70 4.57 -21.03 -13.50
N SER A 71 4.90 -19.87 -14.08
CA SER A 71 4.02 -18.70 -14.09
C SER A 71 2.68 -18.97 -14.76
N ASP A 72 2.65 -19.82 -15.79
CA ASP A 72 1.43 -20.17 -16.50
C ASP A 72 0.60 -21.18 -15.72
N ALA A 73 1.23 -22.18 -15.09
CA ALA A 73 0.57 -23.10 -14.19
C ALA A 73 -0.05 -22.38 -12.98
N LYS A 74 0.75 -21.53 -12.30
CA LYS A 74 0.32 -20.70 -11.17
C LYS A 74 -0.89 -19.85 -11.53
N SER A 75 -0.79 -19.17 -12.67
CA SER A 75 -1.85 -18.35 -13.23
C SER A 75 -3.18 -19.11 -13.41
N LEU A 76 -3.14 -20.29 -14.04
CA LEU A 76 -4.34 -21.07 -14.32
C LEU A 76 -4.94 -21.67 -13.05
N LEU A 77 -4.08 -22.11 -12.11
CA LEU A 77 -4.50 -22.60 -10.80
C LEU A 77 -5.20 -21.51 -9.98
N TYR A 78 -4.63 -20.30 -9.93
CA TYR A 78 -5.23 -19.19 -9.19
C TYR A 78 -6.59 -18.76 -9.75
N ILE A 79 -6.73 -18.76 -11.09
CA ILE A 79 -8.01 -18.54 -11.76
C ILE A 79 -9.02 -19.61 -11.35
N LYS A 80 -8.63 -20.89 -11.36
CA LYS A 80 -9.52 -21.99 -10.97
C LYS A 80 -10.02 -21.80 -9.54
N ASN A 81 -9.12 -21.55 -8.60
CA ASN A 81 -9.45 -21.34 -7.19
C ASN A 81 -10.40 -20.15 -7.02
N TYR A 82 -10.15 -19.05 -7.72
CA TYR A 82 -11.06 -17.90 -7.73
C TYR A 82 -12.46 -18.26 -8.24
N LEU A 83 -12.57 -18.95 -9.39
CA LEU A 83 -13.86 -19.34 -9.97
C LEU A 83 -14.66 -20.28 -9.05
N GLN A 84 -13.98 -21.01 -8.17
CA GLN A 84 -14.58 -21.86 -7.14
C GLN A 84 -14.84 -21.15 -5.81
N GLY A 85 -14.53 -19.85 -5.73
CA GLY A 85 -14.64 -19.04 -4.53
C GLY A 85 -13.62 -19.37 -3.45
N ARG A 86 -12.51 -20.05 -3.80
CA ARG A 86 -11.45 -20.53 -2.90
C ARG A 86 -10.13 -19.76 -3.06
N SER A 87 -10.17 -18.46 -3.31
CA SER A 87 -8.96 -17.64 -3.51
C SER A 87 -8.01 -17.64 -2.29
N TRP A 88 -8.48 -18.04 -1.10
CA TRP A 88 -7.61 -18.26 0.06
C TRP A 88 -6.62 -19.42 -0.11
N GLU A 89 -6.83 -20.33 -1.07
CA GLU A 89 -5.92 -21.43 -1.42
C GLU A 89 -4.80 -20.99 -2.38
N ASN A 90 -4.79 -19.72 -2.80
CA ASN A 90 -3.74 -19.13 -3.63
C ASN A 90 -2.48 -18.85 -2.80
N ILE A 91 -1.77 -19.92 -2.43
CA ILE A 91 -0.50 -19.90 -1.69
C ILE A 91 0.67 -20.10 -2.65
N SER A 92 1.85 -19.66 -2.24
CA SER A 92 3.08 -19.95 -2.98
C SER A 92 3.44 -21.42 -2.82
N PHE A 93 3.55 -22.14 -3.93
CA PHE A 93 4.10 -23.50 -4.01
C PHE A 93 5.54 -23.47 -4.56
N ASP A 94 6.32 -24.51 -4.27
CA ASP A 94 7.69 -24.65 -4.76
C ASP A 94 7.71 -25.40 -6.12
N GLY A 95 8.45 -24.87 -7.10
CA GLY A 95 8.76 -25.57 -8.35
C GLY A 95 7.53 -26.06 -9.15
N ASP A 96 7.59 -27.32 -9.61
CA ASP A 96 6.59 -27.94 -10.51
C ASP A 96 5.22 -28.21 -9.84
N ASP A 97 5.06 -27.88 -8.55
CA ASP A 97 3.85 -28.17 -7.78
C ASP A 97 2.60 -27.47 -8.33
N TYR A 98 2.74 -26.28 -8.91
CA TYR A 98 1.60 -25.61 -9.56
C TYR A 98 1.03 -26.43 -10.72
N ALA A 99 1.88 -27.04 -11.54
CA ALA A 99 1.46 -27.85 -12.67
C ALA A 99 0.81 -29.16 -12.18
N ASN A 100 1.39 -29.78 -11.16
CA ASN A 100 0.86 -31.00 -10.55
C ASN A 100 -0.51 -30.78 -9.91
N GLN A 101 -0.68 -29.69 -9.16
CA GLN A 101 -1.96 -29.32 -8.55
C GLN A 101 -3.01 -29.01 -9.61
N LEU A 102 -2.65 -28.25 -10.65
CA LEU A 102 -3.55 -27.98 -11.77
C LEU A 102 -3.99 -29.27 -12.47
N ILE A 103 -3.07 -30.21 -12.73
CA ILE A 103 -3.39 -31.52 -13.32
C ILE A 103 -4.33 -32.31 -12.41
N PHE A 104 -4.04 -32.38 -11.11
CA PHE A 104 -4.89 -33.05 -10.12
C PHE A 104 -6.32 -32.51 -10.18
N HIS A 105 -6.45 -31.19 -10.16
CA HIS A 105 -7.73 -30.50 -10.24
C HIS A 105 -8.49 -30.72 -11.54
N LEU A 106 -7.80 -30.80 -12.68
CA LEU A 106 -8.42 -31.08 -13.98
C LEU A 106 -8.87 -32.55 -14.07
N LYS A 107 -8.11 -33.49 -13.50
CA LYS A 107 -8.48 -34.91 -13.44
C LYS A 107 -9.77 -35.17 -12.65
N CYS A 108 -10.06 -34.33 -11.66
CA CYS A 108 -11.30 -34.40 -10.88
C CYS A 108 -12.52 -33.78 -11.59
N SER A 109 -12.35 -33.25 -12.80
CA SER A 109 -13.42 -32.64 -13.60
C SER A 109 -14.11 -33.65 -14.51
N ASP A 110 -15.41 -33.47 -14.72
CA ASP A 110 -16.18 -34.26 -15.70
C ASP A 110 -15.72 -34.00 -17.15
N SER A 111 -15.13 -32.82 -17.42
CA SER A 111 -14.63 -32.42 -18.74
C SER A 111 -13.30 -31.66 -18.64
N PRO A 112 -12.16 -32.37 -18.41
CA PRO A 112 -10.86 -31.74 -18.10
C PRO A 112 -10.36 -30.79 -19.20
N LEU A 113 -10.57 -31.13 -20.46
CA LEU A 113 -10.13 -30.33 -21.61
C LEU A 113 -10.96 -29.05 -21.76
N GLU A 114 -12.27 -29.15 -21.55
CA GLU A 114 -13.17 -27.99 -21.62
C GLU A 114 -12.91 -27.05 -20.44
N GLU A 115 -12.67 -27.60 -19.25
CA GLU A 115 -12.30 -26.81 -18.09
C GLU A 115 -10.97 -26.09 -18.32
N PHE A 116 -9.94 -26.77 -18.84
CA PHE A 116 -8.68 -26.12 -19.21
C PHE A 116 -8.89 -24.98 -20.22
N ASN A 117 -9.70 -25.19 -21.25
CA ASN A 117 -10.04 -24.14 -22.21
C ASN A 117 -10.74 -22.94 -21.56
N ASN A 118 -11.64 -23.19 -20.60
CA ASN A 118 -12.30 -22.13 -19.85
C ASN A 118 -11.30 -21.33 -19.01
N LEU A 119 -10.35 -22.00 -18.33
CA LEU A 119 -9.28 -21.33 -17.58
C LEU A 119 -8.39 -20.47 -18.49
N VAL A 120 -8.01 -21.00 -19.65
CA VAL A 120 -7.19 -20.29 -20.63
C VAL A 120 -7.92 -19.07 -21.20
N ARG A 121 -9.21 -19.22 -21.53
CA ARG A 121 -10.04 -18.10 -21.97
C ARG A 121 -10.18 -17.04 -20.88
N TYR A 122 -10.44 -17.47 -19.64
CA TYR A 122 -10.52 -16.55 -18.51
C TYR A 122 -9.20 -15.80 -18.32
N LYS A 123 -8.07 -16.49 -18.42
CA LYS A 123 -6.73 -15.90 -18.38
C LYS A 123 -6.54 -14.81 -19.44
N ILE A 124 -6.88 -15.10 -20.68
CA ILE A 124 -6.82 -14.13 -21.78
C ILE A 124 -7.67 -12.89 -21.48
N ASP A 125 -8.86 -13.10 -20.93
CA ASP A 125 -9.84 -12.03 -20.71
C ASP A 125 -9.56 -11.23 -19.43
N HIS A 126 -8.83 -11.80 -18.46
CA HIS A 126 -8.73 -11.24 -17.11
C HIS A 126 -7.30 -11.13 -16.54
N ILE A 127 -6.24 -11.58 -17.20
CA ILE A 127 -4.88 -11.36 -16.69
C ILE A 127 -4.33 -10.04 -17.18
N LEU A 128 -3.75 -9.28 -16.25
CA LEU A 128 -3.04 -8.06 -16.56
C LEU A 128 -1.66 -8.38 -17.14
N PRO A 129 -1.29 -7.85 -18.32
CA PRO A 129 0.06 -8.01 -18.85
C PRO A 129 1.11 -7.42 -17.90
N GLU A 130 2.26 -8.08 -17.82
CA GLU A 130 3.32 -7.75 -16.87
C GLU A 130 3.85 -6.32 -17.02
N THR A 131 3.85 -5.78 -18.24
CA THR A 131 4.28 -4.41 -18.55
C THR A 131 3.48 -3.33 -17.81
N TYR A 132 2.25 -3.63 -17.35
CA TYR A 132 1.44 -2.72 -16.56
C TYR A 132 1.75 -2.75 -15.06
N LEU A 133 2.64 -3.63 -14.62
CA LEU A 133 3.04 -3.77 -13.21
C LEU A 133 4.33 -3.01 -12.90
N ASP A 134 5.12 -2.66 -13.91
CA ASP A 134 6.49 -2.15 -13.72
C ASP A 134 6.56 -0.78 -13.02
N TRP A 135 5.48 0.00 -13.06
CA TRP A 135 5.45 1.34 -12.47
C TRP A 135 5.46 1.36 -10.94
N PHE A 136 5.15 0.25 -10.27
CA PHE A 136 5.16 0.16 -8.80
C PHE A 136 6.17 -0.86 -8.25
N LYS A 137 6.61 -1.84 -9.04
CA LYS A 137 7.48 -2.95 -8.57
C LYS A 137 8.80 -2.48 -7.91
N ASN A 138 9.28 -1.29 -8.23
CA ASN A 138 10.50 -0.72 -7.64
C ASN A 138 10.24 0.40 -6.62
N ASP A 139 8.97 0.79 -6.42
CA ASP A 139 8.56 1.86 -5.50
C ASP A 139 7.61 1.29 -4.44
N LEU A 140 8.14 1.10 -3.22
CA LEU A 140 7.36 0.57 -2.11
C LEU A 140 6.21 1.50 -1.74
N ARG A 141 6.36 2.83 -1.83
CA ARG A 141 5.28 3.78 -1.54
C ARG A 141 4.11 3.61 -2.51
N CYS A 142 4.39 3.38 -3.80
CA CYS A 142 3.36 3.02 -4.78
C CYS A 142 2.66 1.71 -4.41
N SER A 143 3.42 0.69 -4.02
CA SER A 143 2.89 -0.62 -3.67
C SER A 143 2.02 -0.58 -2.41
N LEU A 144 2.42 0.22 -1.42
CA LEU A 144 1.65 0.48 -0.20
C LEU A 144 0.37 1.27 -0.50
N PHE A 145 0.41 2.22 -1.42
CA PHE A 145 -0.79 2.92 -1.89
C PHE A 145 -1.78 1.92 -2.51
N LEU A 146 -1.30 1.02 -3.38
CA LEU A 146 -2.14 -0.03 -3.96
C LEU A 146 -2.69 -0.98 -2.90
N ALA A 147 -1.86 -1.40 -1.94
CA ALA A 147 -2.26 -2.26 -0.83
C ALA A 147 -3.38 -1.63 0.03
N HIS A 148 -3.33 -0.32 0.26
CA HIS A 148 -4.43 0.41 0.91
C HIS A 148 -5.75 0.30 0.14
N LEU A 149 -5.72 0.42 -1.19
CA LEU A 149 -6.93 0.31 -2.02
C LEU A 149 -7.56 -1.10 -1.97
N ILE A 150 -6.78 -2.12 -1.62
CA ILE A 150 -7.24 -3.50 -1.45
C ILE A 150 -7.13 -4.01 -0.01
N ASN A 151 -7.07 -3.12 0.98
CA ASN A 151 -6.83 -3.49 2.39
C ASN A 151 -7.71 -4.66 2.85
N HIS A 152 -9.02 -4.61 2.58
CA HIS A 152 -9.96 -5.69 2.93
C HIS A 152 -9.63 -7.07 2.32
N LEU A 153 -8.94 -7.17 1.16
CA LEU A 153 -8.49 -8.44 0.57
C LEU A 153 -7.28 -9.02 1.31
N ILE A 154 -6.49 -8.14 1.93
CA ILE A 154 -5.20 -8.48 2.55
C ILE A 154 -5.22 -8.32 4.06
N VAL A 155 -6.36 -8.02 4.67
CA VAL A 155 -6.50 -7.72 6.11
C VAL A 155 -6.08 -8.89 7.01
N ASN A 156 -6.20 -10.12 6.51
CA ASN A 156 -5.78 -11.33 7.21
C ASN A 156 -4.36 -11.79 6.82
N LYS A 157 -3.64 -10.99 6.04
CA LYS A 157 -2.27 -11.26 5.59
C LYS A 157 -1.32 -10.29 6.28
N THR A 158 -0.11 -10.76 6.54
CA THR A 158 0.97 -9.97 7.10
C THR A 158 2.16 -10.02 6.15
N TYR A 159 2.69 -8.86 5.81
CA TYR A 159 3.84 -8.72 4.94
C TYR A 159 4.99 -8.10 5.71
N LYS A 160 6.11 -8.79 5.73
CA LYS A 160 7.35 -8.32 6.34
C LYS A 160 8.25 -7.75 5.26
N GLY A 161 8.49 -6.44 5.37
CA GLY A 161 9.41 -5.74 4.48
C GLY A 161 8.96 -5.60 3.04
N ARG A 162 9.77 -4.85 2.28
CA ARG A 162 9.46 -4.44 0.90
C ARG A 162 9.09 -5.60 -0.03
N GLN A 163 9.91 -6.65 -0.05
CA GLN A 163 9.83 -7.69 -1.09
C GLN A 163 8.51 -8.46 -1.02
N GLU A 164 8.10 -8.88 0.18
CA GLU A 164 6.85 -9.65 0.38
C GLU A 164 5.62 -8.85 -0.05
N LEU A 165 5.54 -7.57 0.36
CA LEU A 165 4.40 -6.72 0.01
C LEU A 165 4.35 -6.48 -1.51
N ILE A 166 5.46 -6.10 -2.13
CA ILE A 166 5.52 -5.80 -3.55
C ILE A 166 5.11 -7.03 -4.36
N GLN A 167 5.66 -8.20 -4.03
CA GLN A 167 5.33 -9.44 -4.72
C GLN A 167 3.85 -9.78 -4.56
N SER A 168 3.29 -9.65 -3.35
CA SER A 168 1.88 -9.95 -3.13
C SER A 168 0.95 -8.98 -3.86
N VAL A 169 1.26 -7.69 -3.90
CA VAL A 169 0.47 -6.72 -4.67
C VAL A 169 0.58 -7.01 -6.16
N ALA A 170 1.78 -7.34 -6.65
CA ALA A 170 1.99 -7.73 -8.04
C ALA A 170 1.20 -8.99 -8.41
N ASP A 171 1.20 -10.03 -7.57
CA ASP A 171 0.46 -11.26 -7.80
C ASP A 171 -1.05 -11.01 -7.83
N ILE A 172 -1.58 -10.23 -6.88
CA ILE A 172 -3.01 -9.86 -6.87
C ILE A 172 -3.36 -9.09 -8.13
N LEU A 173 -2.56 -8.11 -8.54
CA LEU A 173 -2.84 -7.32 -9.75
C LEU A 173 -2.65 -8.12 -11.04
N ARG A 174 -1.74 -9.10 -11.07
CA ARG A 174 -1.49 -9.94 -12.24
C ARG A 174 -2.59 -10.97 -12.41
N TYR A 175 -2.89 -11.72 -11.36
CA TYR A 175 -3.73 -12.92 -11.42
C TYR A 175 -5.18 -12.66 -10.97
N GLU A 176 -5.41 -11.64 -10.15
CA GLU A 176 -6.69 -11.35 -9.51
C GLU A 176 -7.18 -9.90 -9.78
N ILE A 177 -6.79 -9.31 -10.92
CA ILE A 177 -7.11 -7.91 -11.27
C ILE A 177 -8.62 -7.59 -11.22
N HIS A 178 -9.46 -8.57 -11.53
CA HIS A 178 -10.91 -8.42 -11.50
C HIS A 178 -11.42 -8.18 -10.07
N ILE A 179 -10.78 -8.78 -9.04
CA ILE A 179 -11.07 -8.50 -7.63
C ILE A 179 -10.62 -7.09 -7.29
N PHE A 180 -9.41 -6.71 -7.71
CA PHE A 180 -8.92 -5.34 -7.54
C PHE A 180 -9.89 -4.32 -8.13
N ILE A 181 -10.31 -4.49 -9.39
CA ILE A 181 -11.21 -3.58 -10.11
C ILE A 181 -12.56 -3.40 -9.38
N LYS A 182 -13.10 -4.50 -8.83
CA LYS A 182 -14.38 -4.46 -8.11
C LYS A 182 -14.27 -3.65 -6.82
N GLU A 183 -13.10 -3.62 -6.20
CA GLU A 183 -12.96 -3.17 -4.82
C GLU A 183 -12.22 -1.84 -4.68
N TYR A 184 -11.22 -1.54 -5.53
CA TYR A 184 -10.37 -0.37 -5.36
C TYR A 184 -11.18 0.94 -5.33
N ARG A 185 -12.26 1.05 -6.12
CA ARG A 185 -13.11 2.25 -6.17
C ARG A 185 -13.76 2.58 -4.83
N LYS A 186 -14.04 1.58 -4.00
CA LYS A 186 -14.65 1.78 -2.67
C LYS A 186 -13.68 2.42 -1.70
N ASN A 187 -12.38 2.16 -1.89
CA ASN A 187 -11.29 2.63 -1.04
C ASN A 187 -10.52 3.79 -1.68
N LEU A 188 -10.82 4.14 -2.94
CA LEU A 188 -10.17 5.22 -3.64
C LEU A 188 -10.58 6.56 -3.03
N PRO A 189 -9.64 7.38 -2.56
CA PRO A 189 -9.97 8.65 -1.95
C PRO A 189 -10.53 9.64 -2.97
N ASN A 190 -11.38 10.54 -2.50
CA ASN A 190 -11.83 11.66 -3.32
C ASN A 190 -10.64 12.59 -3.61
N TYR A 191 -10.29 12.68 -4.89
CA TYR A 191 -9.24 13.57 -5.39
C TYR A 191 -9.79 14.63 -6.33
N SER A 192 -9.20 15.82 -6.29
CA SER A 192 -9.59 16.93 -7.18
C SER A 192 -9.32 16.65 -8.66
N LEU A 193 -8.36 15.77 -8.96
CA LEU A 193 -7.99 15.35 -10.31
C LEU A 193 -8.40 13.90 -10.55
N ILE A 194 -9.49 13.71 -11.31
CA ILE A 194 -9.95 12.38 -11.76
C ILE A 194 -9.55 12.18 -13.22
N VAL A 195 -9.10 10.97 -13.55
CA VAL A 195 -8.71 10.59 -14.92
C VAL A 195 -9.79 9.71 -15.53
N GLN A 196 -10.20 10.02 -16.76
CA GLN A 196 -11.16 9.20 -17.50
C GLN A 196 -10.52 7.89 -17.95
N GLU A 197 -11.23 6.78 -17.75
CA GLU A 197 -10.85 5.46 -18.23
C GLU A 197 -11.11 5.35 -19.74
N LYS A 198 -10.09 4.95 -20.52
CA LYS A 198 -10.22 4.68 -21.96
C LYS A 198 -9.50 3.39 -22.30
N GLY A 199 -10.11 2.56 -23.15
CA GLY A 199 -9.54 1.30 -23.62
C GLY A 199 -10.05 0.06 -22.90
N ASP A 200 -9.28 -1.02 -22.99
CA ASP A 200 -9.58 -2.30 -22.35
C ASP A 200 -9.70 -2.16 -20.82
N ARG A 201 -10.72 -2.78 -20.21
CA ARG A 201 -11.09 -2.52 -18.81
C ARG A 201 -9.94 -2.81 -17.85
N ARG A 202 -9.24 -3.94 -17.98
CA ARG A 202 -8.15 -4.29 -17.03
C ARG A 202 -6.99 -3.30 -17.08
N THR A 203 -6.59 -2.86 -18.26
CA THR A 203 -5.46 -1.95 -18.46
C THR A 203 -5.84 -0.50 -18.17
N ALA A 204 -7.01 -0.06 -18.62
CA ALA A 204 -7.53 1.28 -18.39
C ALA A 204 -7.67 1.60 -16.90
N TYR A 205 -8.09 0.62 -16.09
CA TYR A 205 -8.27 0.80 -14.65
C TYR A 205 -6.93 0.96 -13.93
N ILE A 206 -5.92 0.15 -14.27
CA ILE A 206 -4.58 0.29 -13.67
C ILE A 206 -3.90 1.57 -14.11
N GLU A 207 -3.97 1.93 -15.39
CA GLU A 207 -3.43 3.21 -15.86
C GLU A 207 -4.17 4.40 -15.25
N SER A 208 -5.47 4.29 -14.99
CA SER A 208 -6.25 5.28 -14.24
C SER A 208 -5.75 5.42 -12.80
N VAL A 209 -5.62 4.31 -12.06
CA VAL A 209 -5.09 4.30 -10.69
C VAL A 209 -3.67 4.88 -10.63
N LYS A 210 -2.79 4.45 -11.54
CA LYS A 210 -1.44 5.00 -11.69
C LYS A 210 -1.46 6.51 -11.92
N SER A 211 -2.29 6.98 -12.86
CA SER A 211 -2.39 8.41 -13.16
C SER A 211 -2.95 9.21 -11.98
N ILE A 212 -3.94 8.68 -11.27
CA ILE A 212 -4.50 9.27 -10.06
C ILE A 212 -3.44 9.37 -8.98
N TYR A 213 -2.69 8.28 -8.74
CA TYR A 213 -1.60 8.26 -7.78
C TYR A 213 -0.53 9.29 -8.17
N LEU A 214 0.01 9.27 -9.39
CA LEU A 214 1.08 10.18 -9.79
C LEU A 214 0.68 11.67 -9.72
N LYS A 215 -0.59 11.99 -9.99
CA LYS A 215 -1.10 13.38 -9.91
C LYS A 215 -1.41 13.84 -8.49
N ASN A 216 -1.71 12.91 -7.57
CA ASN A 216 -2.17 13.24 -6.22
C ASN A 216 -1.21 12.81 -5.11
N ARG A 217 -0.13 12.09 -5.46
CA ARG A 217 0.99 11.75 -4.59
C ARG A 217 1.54 13.05 -4.04
N THR A 218 1.67 13.10 -2.73
CA THR A 218 2.28 14.25 -2.07
C THR A 218 3.76 14.30 -2.38
N GLU A 219 4.25 15.49 -2.76
CA GLU A 219 5.67 15.79 -2.69
C GLU A 219 6.15 15.58 -1.24
N ASN A 220 7.45 15.31 -1.05
CA ASN A 220 8.00 15.07 0.28
C ASN A 220 7.63 16.25 1.20
N PHE A 221 7.10 15.94 2.38
CA PHE A 221 6.69 16.99 3.31
C PHE A 221 7.93 17.67 3.89
N ASP A 222 8.02 18.99 3.72
CA ASP A 222 9.16 19.80 4.19
C ASP A 222 9.55 19.58 5.66
N TRP A 223 8.59 19.13 6.48
CA TRP A 223 8.81 18.94 7.91
C TRP A 223 9.01 17.49 8.35
N ILE A 224 8.68 16.48 7.51
CA ILE A 224 8.92 15.07 7.82
C ILE A 224 10.28 14.68 7.22
N ASP A 225 11.33 14.84 8.01
CA ASP A 225 12.69 14.56 7.57
C ASP A 225 12.97 13.05 7.55
N PRO A 226 13.24 12.44 6.37
CA PRO A 226 13.55 11.01 6.27
C PRO A 226 14.83 10.61 7.02
N LYS A 227 15.72 11.57 7.33
CA LYS A 227 16.96 11.31 8.10
C LYS A 227 16.75 11.38 9.61
N ASN A 228 15.57 11.80 10.07
CA ASN A 228 15.26 11.93 11.49
C ASN A 228 14.51 10.69 12.00
N ASP A 229 15.26 9.65 12.40
CA ASP A 229 14.70 8.37 12.89
C ASP A 229 13.64 8.56 13.98
N GLN A 230 13.88 9.48 14.92
CA GLN A 230 12.94 9.75 16.02
C GLN A 230 11.61 10.32 15.52
N MET A 231 11.66 11.21 14.53
CA MET A 231 10.48 11.78 13.90
C MET A 231 9.71 10.74 13.10
N ILE A 232 10.42 9.88 12.36
CA ILE A 232 9.81 8.78 11.59
C ILE A 232 9.13 7.79 12.54
N ASP A 233 9.81 7.37 13.60
CA ASP A 233 9.24 6.46 14.59
C ASP A 233 8.03 7.06 15.32
N TRP A 234 8.12 8.34 15.70
CA TRP A 234 6.99 9.05 16.29
C TRP A 234 5.81 9.16 15.32
N SER A 235 6.05 9.51 14.06
CA SER A 235 5.00 9.67 13.04
C SER A 235 4.26 8.35 12.81
N TYR A 236 5.01 7.25 12.73
CA TYR A 236 4.44 5.91 12.65
C TYR A 236 3.57 5.60 13.88
N LYS A 237 4.08 5.80 15.10
CA LYS A 237 3.33 5.59 16.35
C LYS A 237 2.08 6.48 16.43
N TYR A 238 2.17 7.72 15.98
CA TYR A 238 1.06 8.67 15.96
C TYR A 238 -0.09 8.20 15.08
N LEU A 239 0.22 7.66 13.89
CA LEU A 239 -0.75 7.10 12.95
C LEU A 239 -1.31 5.75 13.44
N CYS A 240 -0.50 4.94 14.11
CA CYS A 240 -0.94 3.70 14.76
C CYS A 240 -1.79 3.92 16.03
N GLY A 241 -1.94 5.17 16.47
CA GLY A 241 -2.67 5.54 17.69
C GLY A 241 -4.18 5.38 17.58
N LYS A 242 -4.84 5.36 18.76
CA LYS A 242 -6.28 5.14 18.88
C LYS A 242 -7.10 6.16 18.08
N GLY A 243 -8.01 5.66 17.24
CA GLY A 243 -8.87 6.47 16.36
C GLY A 243 -8.23 6.85 15.02
N ARG A 244 -7.02 6.37 14.72
CA ARG A 244 -6.28 6.66 13.47
C ARG A 244 -5.76 5.41 12.79
N GLU A 245 -6.03 4.23 13.36
CA GLU A 245 -5.52 2.95 12.86
C GLU A 245 -5.96 2.65 11.43
N HIS A 246 -7.09 3.21 10.98
CA HIS A 246 -7.60 3.06 9.62
C HIS A 246 -6.79 3.86 8.57
N ILE A 247 -5.91 4.77 8.99
CA ILE A 247 -5.12 5.61 8.08
C ILE A 247 -3.89 4.84 7.57
N ILE A 248 -3.34 3.93 8.37
CA ILE A 248 -2.09 3.22 8.11
C ILE A 248 -2.35 1.71 8.02
N LEU A 249 -1.52 0.97 7.28
CA LEU A 249 -1.61 -0.50 7.14
C LEU A 249 -1.15 -1.24 8.41
N LYS A 250 -1.71 -0.86 9.57
CA LYS A 250 -1.39 -1.45 10.88
C LYS A 250 -1.83 -2.90 10.91
N GLY A 251 -0.90 -3.78 11.31
CA GLY A 251 -1.15 -5.23 11.37
C GLY A 251 -1.07 -5.93 10.02
N ILE A 252 -0.87 -5.20 8.91
CA ILE A 252 -0.76 -5.75 7.57
C ILE A 252 0.68 -5.62 7.06
N PHE A 253 1.30 -4.44 7.19
CA PHE A 253 2.67 -4.22 6.76
C PHE A 253 3.60 -3.94 7.94
N PHE A 254 4.70 -4.69 8.00
CA PHE A 254 5.73 -4.60 9.02
C PHE A 254 7.03 -4.10 8.38
N PRO A 255 7.34 -2.80 8.47
CA PRO A 255 8.56 -2.24 7.89
C PRO A 255 9.80 -2.76 8.62
N GLU A 256 10.85 -3.11 7.87
CA GLU A 256 12.10 -3.67 8.42
C GLU A 256 13.14 -2.60 8.76
N ASN A 257 12.99 -1.39 8.22
CA ASN A 257 13.92 -0.29 8.43
C ASN A 257 13.20 1.08 8.44
N THR A 258 13.93 2.14 8.80
CA THR A 258 13.38 3.51 8.84
C THR A 258 12.84 3.96 7.49
N GLN A 259 13.52 3.64 6.38
CA GLN A 259 13.10 4.06 5.05
C GLN A 259 11.73 3.48 4.66
N GLU A 260 11.51 2.19 4.92
CA GLU A 260 10.21 1.56 4.67
C GLU A 260 9.11 2.12 5.58
N LYS A 261 9.44 2.43 6.83
CA LYS A 261 8.52 3.10 7.76
C LYS A 261 8.14 4.49 7.25
N TYR A 262 9.10 5.24 6.73
CA TYR A 262 8.88 6.54 6.09
C TYR A 262 7.97 6.41 4.85
N GLU A 263 8.25 5.47 3.96
CA GLU A 263 7.43 5.22 2.77
C GLU A 263 5.99 4.80 3.13
N LEU A 264 5.80 4.01 4.20
CA LEU A 264 4.49 3.68 4.77
C LEU A 264 3.75 4.91 5.29
N ILE A 265 4.42 5.81 6.02
CA ILE A 265 3.80 7.05 6.49
C ILE A 265 3.33 7.88 5.29
N LEU A 266 4.18 8.05 4.28
CA LEU A 266 3.85 8.84 3.09
C LEU A 266 2.69 8.22 2.30
N ALA A 267 2.71 6.91 2.03
CA ALA A 267 1.63 6.21 1.34
C ALA A 267 0.30 6.33 2.09
N SER A 268 0.34 6.26 3.42
CA SER A 268 -0.84 6.40 4.29
C SER A 268 -1.43 7.82 4.26
N LEU A 269 -0.60 8.83 4.00
CA LEU A 269 -1.05 10.22 3.80
C LEU A 269 -1.54 10.45 2.38
N ASP A 270 -0.96 9.77 1.38
CA ASP A 270 -1.43 9.82 0.00
C ASP A 270 -2.86 9.29 -0.13
N VAL A 271 -3.23 8.26 0.63
CA VAL A 271 -4.60 7.70 0.62
C VAL A 271 -5.63 8.54 1.38
N LEU A 272 -5.28 9.75 1.82
CA LEU A 272 -6.25 10.70 2.36
C LEU A 272 -6.75 11.65 1.26
N SER A 273 -8.04 11.95 1.29
CA SER A 273 -8.65 12.91 0.36
C SER A 273 -7.97 14.27 0.44
N ASN A 274 -7.70 14.86 -0.74
CA ASN A 274 -7.18 16.21 -0.88
C ASN A 274 -8.25 17.26 -1.23
N ILE A 275 -9.52 16.86 -1.31
CA ILE A 275 -10.64 17.77 -1.51
C ILE A 275 -11.05 18.36 -0.16
N ASN A 276 -11.30 19.67 -0.13
CA ASN A 276 -11.77 20.35 1.07
C ASN A 276 -13.19 19.91 1.44
N ASP A 277 -13.39 19.58 2.71
CA ASP A 277 -14.69 19.18 3.24
C ASP A 277 -15.12 20.19 4.34
N PRO A 278 -16.30 20.82 4.22
CA PRO A 278 -16.81 21.76 5.23
C PRO A 278 -16.95 21.15 6.64
N SER A 279 -17.11 19.84 6.76
CA SER A 279 -17.23 19.15 8.05
C SER A 279 -15.86 18.97 8.75
N ILE A 280 -14.78 18.93 7.98
CA ILE A 280 -13.44 18.62 8.47
C ILE A 280 -12.74 19.89 8.96
N GLY A 281 -12.20 19.80 10.18
CA GLY A 281 -11.44 20.87 10.82
C GLY A 281 -11.74 21.02 12.29
N THR A 282 -11.17 22.05 12.88
CA THR A 282 -11.38 22.42 14.29
C THR A 282 -12.72 23.14 14.49
N LYS A 283 -13.12 23.35 15.75
CA LYS A 283 -14.30 24.16 16.08
C LYS A 283 -14.26 25.57 15.47
N ASN A 284 -13.06 26.14 15.35
CA ASN A 284 -12.87 27.54 14.93
C ASN A 284 -12.46 27.70 13.46
N LYS A 285 -12.08 26.60 12.79
CA LYS A 285 -11.65 26.61 11.38
C LYS A 285 -12.00 25.28 10.74
N LYS A 286 -12.91 25.33 9.77
CA LYS A 286 -13.46 24.22 8.98
C LYS A 286 -13.07 24.34 7.51
N GLY A 287 -13.42 23.34 6.70
CA GLY A 287 -13.15 23.36 5.25
C GLY A 287 -11.76 22.84 4.88
N PHE A 288 -11.14 22.01 5.73
CA PHE A 288 -9.88 21.36 5.37
C PHE A 288 -10.15 20.10 4.56
N SER A 289 -9.21 19.71 3.70
CA SER A 289 -9.16 18.33 3.25
C SER A 289 -8.73 17.42 4.39
N LEU A 290 -9.16 16.15 4.35
CA LEU A 290 -8.77 15.17 5.37
C LEU A 290 -7.24 15.07 5.48
N ARG A 291 -6.56 15.05 4.33
CA ARG A 291 -5.11 15.04 4.25
C ARG A 291 -4.47 16.25 4.95
N ALA A 292 -4.93 17.47 4.61
CA ALA A 292 -4.39 18.69 5.19
C ALA A 292 -4.65 18.79 6.71
N TYR A 293 -5.82 18.32 7.15
CA TYR A 293 -6.16 18.29 8.56
C TYR A 293 -5.28 17.31 9.35
N VAL A 294 -5.06 16.10 8.84
CA VAL A 294 -4.17 15.11 9.47
C VAL A 294 -2.74 15.63 9.53
N LEU A 295 -2.22 16.17 8.43
CA LEU A 295 -0.86 16.73 8.37
C LEU A 295 -0.64 17.89 9.35
N SER A 296 -1.56 18.85 9.39
CA SER A 296 -1.46 19.97 10.32
C SER A 296 -1.56 19.52 11.78
N SER A 297 -2.39 18.51 12.07
CA SER A 297 -2.51 17.92 13.40
C SER A 297 -1.24 17.19 13.81
N MET A 298 -0.64 16.42 12.90
CA MET A 298 0.64 15.76 13.11
C MET A 298 1.74 16.77 13.40
N LYS A 299 1.93 17.77 12.53
CA LYS A 299 2.96 18.80 12.71
C LYS A 299 2.82 19.53 14.04
N LYS A 300 1.60 19.95 14.39
CA LYS A 300 1.32 20.60 15.67
C LYS A 300 1.66 19.72 16.87
N ALA A 301 1.32 18.44 16.82
CA ALA A 301 1.63 17.50 17.89
C ALA A 301 3.14 17.26 18.05
N TRP A 302 3.86 17.19 16.93
CA TRP A 302 5.32 17.05 16.90
C TRP A 302 6.03 18.30 17.46
N ASP A 303 5.62 19.49 17.01
CA ASP A 303 6.19 20.76 17.49
C ASP A 303 5.95 20.96 18.99
N GLY A 304 4.74 20.60 19.48
CA GLY A 304 4.44 20.62 20.92
C GLY A 304 5.29 19.64 21.74
N ARG A 305 5.62 18.48 21.17
CA ARG A 305 6.56 17.53 21.80
C ARG A 305 7.97 18.13 21.90
N LYS A 306 8.50 18.70 20.81
CA LYS A 306 9.82 19.36 20.82
C LYS A 306 9.91 20.46 21.89
N GLN A 307 8.85 21.24 22.05
CA GLN A 307 8.78 22.26 23.11
C GLN A 307 8.79 21.63 24.51
N THR A 308 8.05 20.55 24.71
CA THR A 308 7.98 19.84 26.01
C THR A 308 9.31 19.14 26.36
N ASP A 309 9.96 18.52 25.38
CA ASP A 309 11.26 17.85 25.57
C ASP A 309 12.36 18.89 25.88
N THR A 310 12.37 20.03 25.18
CA THR A 310 13.25 21.18 25.50
C THR A 310 12.95 21.79 26.87
N GLU A 311 11.67 21.92 27.25
CA GLU A 311 11.26 22.43 28.57
C GLU A 311 11.61 21.47 29.72
N ASN A 312 11.56 20.16 29.49
CA ASN A 312 11.89 19.14 30.50
C ASN A 312 13.40 19.04 30.79
N GLU A 313 14.27 19.35 29.82
CA GLU A 313 15.71 19.49 30.09
C GLU A 313 16.01 20.76 30.92
N VAL A 314 15.23 21.83 30.77
CA VAL A 314 15.40 23.09 31.51
C VAL A 314 14.70 23.10 32.88
N LYS A 315 13.63 22.30 33.09
CA LYS A 315 12.79 22.32 34.32
C LYS A 315 13.02 21.15 35.27
N LYS A 316 14.26 20.88 35.70
CA LYS A 316 14.55 19.90 36.78
C LYS A 316 14.16 20.37 38.21
N GLY A 317 13.21 21.29 38.39
CA GLY A 317 12.74 21.69 39.72
C GLY A 317 11.32 22.25 39.74
N TYR A 318 10.33 21.40 40.02
CA TYR A 318 9.00 21.87 40.40
C TYR A 318 8.96 22.15 41.90
N ILE A 319 8.92 23.43 42.29
CA ILE A 319 8.73 23.82 43.69
C ILE A 319 7.23 23.76 44.02
N LYS A 320 6.85 22.84 44.91
CA LYS A 320 5.45 22.67 45.35
C LYS A 320 5.06 23.80 46.31
N ILE A 321 4.07 24.60 45.93
CA ILE A 321 3.48 25.64 46.78
C ILE A 321 2.25 25.06 47.49
N TYR A 322 2.23 25.11 48.82
CA TYR A 322 1.10 24.61 49.62
C TYR A 322 -0.16 25.45 49.41
N LYS A 323 -1.34 24.80 49.42
CA LYS A 323 -2.65 25.44 49.20
C LYS A 323 -2.89 26.72 50.01
N PRO A 324 -2.55 26.81 51.31
CA PRO A 324 -2.74 28.03 52.10
C PRO A 324 -1.90 29.23 51.62
N ASN A 325 -0.84 28.98 50.85
CA ASN A 325 0.07 30.01 50.37
C ASN A 325 -0.27 30.51 48.96
N LEU A 326 -1.18 29.84 48.24
CA LEU A 326 -1.62 30.27 46.90
C LEU A 326 -2.27 31.66 46.90
N PRO A 327 -3.18 32.01 47.84
CA PRO A 327 -3.76 33.36 47.87
C PRO A 327 -2.71 34.44 48.15
N LYS A 328 -1.69 34.12 48.98
CA LYS A 328 -0.59 35.04 49.31
C LYS A 328 0.30 35.28 48.10
N LEU A 329 0.61 34.23 47.34
CA LEU A 329 1.39 34.32 46.11
C LEU A 329 0.67 35.15 45.05
N GLU A 330 -0.63 34.94 44.85
CA GLU A 330 -1.41 35.74 43.90
C GLU A 330 -1.48 37.22 44.29
N ALA A 331 -1.64 37.53 45.59
CA ALA A 331 -1.56 38.90 46.08
C ALA A 331 -0.19 39.55 45.80
N LEU A 332 0.91 38.81 45.99
CA LEU A 332 2.27 39.30 45.70
C LEU A 332 2.51 39.54 44.20
N ARG A 333 1.94 38.68 43.34
CA ARG A 333 2.00 38.85 41.88
C ARG A 333 1.25 40.09 41.42
N ALA A 334 0.09 40.36 42.02
CA ALA A 334 -0.69 41.56 41.73
C ALA A 334 0.04 42.85 42.13
N PHE A 335 0.85 42.82 43.19
CA PHE A 335 1.55 44.01 43.71
C PHE A 335 2.89 44.30 43.01
N SER A 336 3.56 43.29 42.46
CA SER A 336 4.99 43.40 42.06
C SER A 336 5.27 43.24 40.56
N SER A 337 4.25 43.00 39.73
CA SER A 337 4.37 42.63 38.31
C SER A 337 5.29 41.44 37.99
N PHE A 338 5.80 40.73 39.01
CA PHE A 338 6.61 39.54 38.86
C PHE A 338 5.77 38.28 38.67
N THR A 339 6.32 37.32 37.94
CA THR A 339 5.80 35.95 37.88
C THR A 339 6.09 35.20 39.18
N ALA A 340 5.32 34.14 39.46
CA ALA A 340 5.54 33.29 40.63
C ALA A 340 6.99 32.76 40.72
N ASN A 341 7.58 32.36 39.59
CA ASN A 341 8.95 31.87 39.55
C ASN A 341 9.97 32.97 39.88
N GLN A 342 9.77 34.19 39.38
CA GLN A 342 10.63 35.33 39.72
C GLN A 342 10.58 35.66 41.22
N LEU A 343 9.38 35.62 41.82
CA LEU A 343 9.23 35.84 43.26
C LEU A 343 9.93 34.77 44.09
N VAL A 344 9.78 33.49 43.70
CA VAL A 344 10.41 32.37 44.40
C VAL A 344 11.93 32.44 44.28
N ASN A 345 12.48 32.63 43.08
CA ASN A 345 13.93 32.72 42.89
C ASN A 345 14.55 33.92 43.61
N LYS A 346 13.91 35.10 43.53
CA LYS A 346 14.37 36.30 44.27
C LYS A 346 14.32 36.10 45.78
N SER A 347 13.33 35.37 46.28
CA SER A 347 13.24 35.04 47.71
C SER A 347 14.34 34.06 48.13
N ILE A 348 14.67 33.09 47.28
CA ILE A 348 15.77 32.14 47.50
C ILE A 348 17.11 32.89 47.53
N GLU A 349 17.38 33.76 46.55
CA GLU A 349 18.59 34.59 46.49
C GLU A 349 18.74 35.47 47.74
N GLN A 350 17.69 36.22 48.09
CA GLN A 350 17.71 37.09 49.28
C GLN A 350 17.91 36.31 50.58
N MET A 351 17.37 35.11 50.67
CA MET A 351 17.51 34.26 51.86
C MET A 351 18.92 33.64 51.92
N TYR A 352 19.47 33.25 50.78
CA TYR A 352 20.84 32.76 50.66
C TYR A 352 21.86 33.84 51.06
N ASP A 353 21.74 35.04 50.50
CA ASP A 353 22.65 36.16 50.80
C ASP A 353 22.60 36.53 52.29
N LYS A 354 21.40 36.56 52.88
CA LYS A 354 21.24 36.87 54.31
C LYS A 354 21.82 35.80 55.24
N LEU A 355 21.65 34.52 54.91
CA LEU A 355 22.00 33.43 55.82
C LEU A 355 23.43 32.91 55.62
N ILE A 356 23.96 33.01 54.41
CA ILE A 356 25.25 32.41 54.04
C ILE A 356 26.31 33.48 53.77
N VAL A 357 25.98 34.55 53.05
CA VAL A 357 26.96 35.61 52.77
C VAL A 357 27.12 36.54 53.98
N GLY A 358 26.03 36.92 54.66
CA GLY A 358 26.07 37.79 55.84
C GLY A 358 26.72 37.19 57.10
N ASN A 359 26.83 35.87 57.20
CA ASN A 359 27.49 35.19 58.33
C ASN A 359 29.00 35.03 58.15
N ASN A 360 29.53 35.15 56.93
CA ASN A 360 30.97 35.08 56.70
C ASN A 360 31.68 36.41 57.04
N ASP A 361 30.97 37.54 57.00
CA ASP A 361 31.53 38.86 57.37
C ASP A 361 31.58 39.12 58.89
N THR A 362 30.96 38.27 59.70
CA THR A 362 30.92 38.41 61.17
C THR A 362 31.92 37.50 61.91
N LEU A 363 32.48 36.48 61.25
CA LEU A 363 33.51 35.61 61.84
C LEU A 363 34.93 36.19 61.74
N ASP A 364 35.21 37.11 60.81
CA ASP A 364 36.55 37.71 60.63
C ASP A 364 36.82 38.94 61.54
N LYS A 365 35.90 39.32 62.44
CA LYS A 365 36.10 40.48 63.35
C LYS A 365 36.36 40.15 64.81
N ASP A 366 36.12 38.91 65.24
CA ASP A 366 36.31 38.54 66.66
C ASP A 366 37.68 37.89 66.96
N ASP A 367 38.49 37.55 65.94
CA ASP A 367 39.84 36.97 66.12
C ASP A 367 41.00 37.98 66.02
N ALA A 368 40.72 39.29 65.98
CA ALA A 368 41.76 40.35 65.95
C ALA A 368 41.90 41.15 67.26
N SER A 369 41.31 40.68 68.37
CA SER A 369 41.50 41.27 69.69
C SER A 369 41.41 40.22 70.80
N GLY A 370 42.51 39.49 70.98
CA GLY A 370 42.76 38.57 72.09
C GLY A 370 44.24 38.30 72.26
#